data_AF-A0A1W9UZ35-F1
#
_entry.id   AF-A0A1W9UZ35-F1
#
_cell.length_a   1.000
_cell.length_b   1.000
_cell.length_c   1.000
_cell.angle_alpha   90.00
_cell.angle_beta   90.00
_cell.angle_gamma   90.00
#
_symmetry.space_group_name_H-M   'P 1'
#
loop_
_entity.id
_entity.type
_entity.pdbx_description
1 polymer ?
#
loop_
_entity_poly.entity_id
_entity_poly.type
_entity_poly.pdbx_seq_one_letter_code
_entity_poly.pdbx_strand_id
1 'polypeptide(L)'
;MLNLSPLIFSGPALPDFYVQYELERALKSVLPAKKATQSDWRKLSKSLRQPLSESSGAVRVRNVFLAPLTRAMGYGDLSAADPVRTREGDETGGILCRAGEDELRCWAWAYNIDLDAPVEQGLTSRYTPQRIAERVLLEKKEAVGLLTNGVELRLIISEAARAASTIAISLSDLKTYAPKDPPDAFRLLLALASPAGVAKLPGILNDARLKQESS
;
A
#
# COMPACT_ATOMS: atom_id res chain seq x y z
N MET A 1 -7.13 -13.88 -15.68
CA MET A 1 -8.01 -12.86 -15.11
C MET A 1 -7.85 -12.89 -13.61
N LEU A 2 -7.22 -11.86 -13.06
CA LEU A 2 -7.03 -11.69 -11.63
C LEU A 2 -8.37 -11.51 -10.92
N ASN A 3 -8.58 -12.23 -9.81
CA ASN A 3 -9.70 -11.95 -8.92
C ASN A 3 -9.36 -10.78 -7.98
N LEU A 4 -9.84 -9.59 -8.33
CA LEU A 4 -9.59 -8.35 -7.59
C LEU A 4 -10.76 -7.92 -6.69
N SER A 5 -11.77 -8.79 -6.49
CA SER A 5 -12.95 -8.47 -5.67
C SER A 5 -12.67 -8.01 -4.22
N PRO A 6 -11.60 -8.42 -3.51
CA PRO A 6 -11.34 -7.90 -2.16
C PRO A 6 -10.66 -6.52 -2.16
N LEU A 7 -10.36 -5.95 -3.33
CA LEU A 7 -9.74 -4.64 -3.47
C LEU A 7 -10.77 -3.56 -3.76
N ILE A 8 -10.57 -2.39 -3.15
CA ILE A 8 -11.34 -1.19 -3.43
C ILE A 8 -10.39 -0.17 -4.08
N PHE A 9 -10.66 0.19 -5.33
CA PHE A 9 -9.90 1.20 -6.06
C PHE A 9 -10.57 2.57 -5.90
N SER A 10 -9.78 3.61 -5.65
CA SER A 10 -10.27 4.99 -5.56
C SER A 10 -9.31 5.96 -6.25
N GLY A 11 -9.87 7.07 -6.74
CA GLY A 11 -9.13 8.12 -7.43
C GLY A 11 -8.84 7.82 -8.92
N PRO A 12 -8.09 8.70 -9.60
CA PRO A 12 -8.02 8.71 -11.06
C PRO A 12 -6.93 7.83 -11.67
N ALA A 13 -5.96 7.33 -10.88
CA ALA A 13 -4.74 6.71 -11.40
C ALA A 13 -4.97 5.37 -12.12
N LEU A 14 -5.94 4.59 -11.65
CA LEU A 14 -6.29 3.27 -12.18
C LEU A 14 -7.82 3.19 -12.36
N PRO A 15 -8.37 3.70 -13.47
CA PRO A 15 -9.81 3.62 -13.75
C PRO A 15 -10.30 2.19 -13.93
N ASP A 16 -11.59 1.98 -13.65
CA ASP A 16 -12.25 0.67 -13.66
C ASP A 16 -12.01 -0.13 -14.93
N PHE A 17 -12.14 0.49 -16.11
CA PHE A 17 -11.88 -0.18 -17.38
C PHE A 17 -10.44 -0.72 -17.46
N TYR A 18 -9.46 0.09 -17.05
CA TYR A 18 -8.06 -0.33 -17.06
C TYR A 18 -7.81 -1.46 -16.07
N VAL A 19 -8.37 -1.36 -14.86
CA VAL A 19 -8.27 -2.42 -13.84
C VAL A 19 -8.85 -3.74 -14.36
N GLN A 20 -10.01 -3.69 -15.02
CA GLN A 20 -10.73 -4.87 -15.48
C GLN A 20 -10.07 -5.55 -16.69
N TYR A 21 -9.53 -4.79 -17.63
CA TYR A 21 -9.12 -5.32 -18.94
C TYR A 21 -7.63 -5.26 -19.23
N GLU A 22 -6.86 -4.41 -18.55
CA GLU A 22 -5.52 -4.02 -18.98
C GLU A 22 -4.44 -4.23 -17.91
N LEU A 23 -4.79 -4.04 -16.64
CA LEU A 23 -3.84 -4.05 -15.53
C LEU A 23 -3.04 -5.36 -15.42
N GLU A 24 -3.68 -6.53 -15.61
CA GLU A 24 -2.98 -7.82 -15.58
C GLU A 24 -1.92 -7.92 -16.69
N ARG A 25 -2.24 -7.42 -17.89
CA ARG A 25 -1.30 -7.38 -19.03
C ARG A 25 -0.15 -6.41 -18.76
N ALA A 26 -0.46 -5.22 -18.26
CA ALA A 26 0.53 -4.21 -17.91
C ALA A 26 1.50 -4.73 -16.82
N LEU A 27 1.01 -5.54 -15.88
CA LEU A 27 1.82 -6.11 -14.80
C LEU A 27 2.55 -7.40 -15.17
N LYS A 28 2.39 -7.97 -16.37
CA LYS A 28 2.89 -9.32 -16.71
C LYS A 28 4.35 -9.62 -16.33
N SER A 29 5.25 -8.65 -16.44
CA SER A 29 6.68 -8.83 -16.11
C SER A 29 7.01 -8.74 -14.62
N VAL A 30 6.11 -8.19 -13.80
CA VAL A 30 6.30 -7.96 -12.36
C VAL A 30 5.26 -8.68 -11.50
N LEU A 31 4.21 -9.22 -12.10
CA LEU A 31 3.17 -9.99 -11.43
C LEU A 31 3.72 -11.38 -11.08
N PRO A 32 3.98 -11.68 -9.79
CA PRO A 32 4.59 -12.94 -9.43
C PRO A 32 3.60 -14.09 -9.67
N ALA A 33 4.12 -15.25 -10.09
CA ALA A 33 3.32 -16.45 -10.26
C ALA A 33 2.76 -16.92 -8.90
N LYS A 34 1.53 -17.46 -8.89
CA LYS A 34 0.87 -17.92 -7.65
C LYS A 34 1.74 -18.88 -6.84
N LYS A 35 2.43 -19.81 -7.52
CA LYS A 35 3.34 -20.77 -6.89
C LYS A 35 4.55 -20.10 -6.23
N ALA A 36 5.09 -19.03 -6.82
CA ALA A 36 6.24 -18.31 -6.29
C ALA A 36 5.90 -17.56 -4.99
N THR A 37 4.66 -17.12 -4.81
CA THR A 37 4.23 -16.35 -3.63
C THR A 37 3.67 -17.19 -2.49
N GLN A 38 3.54 -18.52 -2.66
CA GLN A 38 2.93 -19.41 -1.65
C GLN A 38 3.65 -19.37 -0.29
N SER A 39 4.98 -19.36 -0.30
CA SER A 39 5.78 -19.36 0.93
C SER A 39 5.57 -18.07 1.73
N ASP A 40 5.62 -16.94 1.05
CA ASP A 40 5.50 -15.63 1.70
C ASP A 40 4.07 -15.34 2.11
N TRP A 41 3.09 -15.75 1.30
CA TRP A 41 1.69 -15.73 1.71
C TRP A 41 1.48 -16.55 2.98
N ARG A 42 1.99 -17.78 3.06
CA ARG A 42 1.85 -18.61 4.26
C ARG A 42 2.40 -17.93 5.51
N LYS A 43 3.55 -17.25 5.40
CA LYS A 43 4.15 -16.47 6.50
C LYS A 43 3.25 -15.28 6.87
N LEU A 44 2.79 -14.50 5.88
CA LEU A 44 1.89 -13.37 6.10
C LEU A 44 0.56 -13.80 6.71
N SER A 45 -0.08 -14.87 6.21
CA SER A 45 -1.31 -15.42 6.76
C SER A 45 -1.16 -15.86 8.21
N LYS A 46 -0.01 -16.47 8.56
CA LYS A 46 0.29 -16.81 9.96
C LYS A 46 0.39 -15.55 10.81
N SER A 47 1.01 -14.50 10.28
CA SER A 47 1.15 -13.23 10.98
C SER A 47 -0.17 -12.49 11.16
N LEU A 48 -1.01 -12.44 10.13
CA LEU A 48 -2.36 -11.85 10.14
C LEU A 48 -3.30 -12.46 11.20
N ARG A 49 -3.05 -13.72 11.59
CA ARG A 49 -3.79 -14.41 12.66
C ARG A 49 -3.32 -14.07 14.06
N GLN A 50 -2.20 -13.37 14.20
CA GLN A 50 -1.80 -12.87 15.51
C GLN A 50 -2.82 -11.85 16.00
N PRO A 51 -3.14 -11.84 17.31
CA PRO A 51 -4.12 -10.92 17.84
C PRO A 51 -3.60 -9.48 17.75
N LEU A 52 -4.49 -8.62 17.27
CA LEU A 52 -4.47 -7.17 17.42
C LEU A 52 -5.73 -6.78 18.20
N SER A 53 -5.57 -5.82 19.10
CA SER A 53 -6.59 -5.34 20.02
C SER A 53 -6.55 -3.82 20.05
N GLU A 54 -7.55 -3.18 20.65
CA GLU A 54 -7.58 -1.71 20.85
C GLU A 54 -6.35 -1.17 21.60
N SER A 55 -5.68 -2.00 22.42
CA SER A 55 -4.41 -1.65 23.07
C SER A 55 -3.16 -1.80 22.19
N SER A 56 -3.30 -2.31 20.97
CA SER A 56 -2.19 -2.54 20.04
C SER A 56 -1.79 -1.23 19.36
N GLY A 57 -0.68 -0.64 19.81
CA GLY A 57 -0.12 0.55 19.17
C GLY A 57 0.53 0.29 17.80
N ALA A 58 0.96 1.37 17.15
CA ALA A 58 1.58 1.37 15.82
C ALA A 58 2.74 0.37 15.65
N VAL A 59 3.59 0.22 16.67
CA VAL A 59 4.71 -0.73 16.65
C VAL A 59 4.22 -2.19 16.54
N ARG A 60 3.12 -2.53 17.22
CA ARG A 60 2.53 -3.88 17.15
C ARG A 60 1.92 -4.13 15.78
N VAL A 61 1.14 -3.17 15.25
CA VAL A 61 0.58 -3.24 13.89
C VAL A 61 1.68 -3.41 12.84
N ARG A 62 2.75 -2.60 12.94
CA ARG A 62 3.94 -2.70 12.08
C ARG A 62 4.53 -4.11 12.10
N ASN A 63 4.81 -4.64 13.29
CA ASN A 63 5.48 -5.94 13.42
C ASN A 63 4.59 -7.11 12.98
N VAL A 64 3.28 -7.03 13.21
CA VAL A 64 2.32 -8.08 12.87
C VAL A 64 2.00 -8.10 11.38
N PHE A 65 1.94 -6.96 10.72
CA PHE A 65 1.45 -6.90 9.34
C PHE A 65 2.42 -6.22 8.36
N LEU A 66 2.86 -4.99 8.64
CA LEU A 66 3.66 -4.23 7.69
C LEU A 66 5.04 -4.87 7.43
N ALA A 67 5.74 -5.31 8.49
CA ALA A 67 7.04 -5.97 8.38
C ALA A 67 7.01 -7.29 7.59
N PRO A 68 6.09 -8.24 7.84
CA PRO A 68 6.01 -9.44 7.01
C PRO A 68 5.55 -9.16 5.57
N LEU A 69 4.69 -8.16 5.35
CA LEU A 69 4.25 -7.77 4.01
C LEU A 69 5.41 -7.19 3.19
N THR A 70 6.13 -6.21 3.74
CA THR A 70 7.26 -5.56 3.07
C THR A 70 8.41 -6.52 2.82
N ARG A 71 8.65 -7.49 3.72
CA ARG A 71 9.57 -8.60 3.46
C ARG A 71 9.13 -9.47 2.27
N ALA A 72 7.84 -9.75 2.12
CA ALA A 72 7.33 -10.47 0.95
C ALA A 72 7.47 -9.66 -0.36
N MET A 73 7.53 -8.33 -0.27
CA MET A 73 7.79 -7.43 -1.41
C MET A 73 9.27 -7.31 -1.77
N GLY A 74 10.18 -7.82 -0.93
CA GLY A 74 11.62 -7.79 -1.16
C GLY A 74 12.39 -6.78 -0.29
N TYR A 75 11.72 -6.05 0.62
CA TYR A 75 12.39 -5.11 1.52
C TYR A 75 12.93 -5.81 2.77
N GLY A 76 14.19 -5.55 3.11
CA GLY A 76 14.91 -6.23 4.19
C GLY A 76 14.96 -5.43 5.49
N ASP A 77 15.18 -4.12 5.39
CA ASP A 77 15.37 -3.21 6.51
C ASP A 77 14.21 -2.22 6.65
N LEU A 78 13.79 -1.95 7.88
CA LEU A 78 12.72 -1.00 8.22
C LEU A 78 13.26 -0.02 9.26
N SER A 79 13.35 1.25 8.88
CA SER A 79 13.84 2.32 9.75
C SER A 79 12.82 3.44 9.85
N ALA A 80 12.82 4.16 10.98
CA ALA A 80 12.06 5.39 11.08
C ALA A 80 12.62 6.41 10.08
N ALA A 81 11.74 7.10 9.37
CA ALA A 81 12.13 8.21 8.53
C ALA A 81 12.16 9.52 9.34
N ASP A 82 13.04 10.44 8.96
CA ASP A 82 13.02 11.79 9.50
C ASP A 82 11.68 12.49 9.17
N PRO A 83 11.23 13.43 10.02
CA PRO A 83 10.10 14.29 9.70
C PRO A 83 10.28 14.99 8.35
N VAL A 84 9.19 15.13 7.61
CA VAL A 84 9.18 15.76 6.29
C VAL A 84 8.45 17.09 6.40
N ARG A 85 9.13 18.17 6.04
CA ARG A 85 8.51 19.50 5.96
C ARG A 85 7.63 19.57 4.72
N THR A 86 6.32 19.68 4.92
CA THR A 86 5.36 19.93 3.83
C THR A 86 4.75 21.32 4.00
N ARG A 87 3.83 21.69 3.11
CA ARG A 87 3.06 22.94 3.21
C ARG A 87 2.24 23.07 4.50
N GLU A 88 1.94 21.96 5.18
CA GLU A 88 1.15 21.94 6.43
C GLU A 88 2.03 21.96 7.69
N GLY A 89 3.36 21.96 7.54
CA GLY A 89 4.33 21.91 8.65
C GLY A 89 5.20 20.67 8.63
N ASP A 90 5.76 20.30 9.79
CA ASP A 90 6.54 19.08 9.93
C ASP A 90 5.61 17.89 10.11
N GLU A 91 5.69 16.93 9.20
CA GLU A 91 4.84 15.74 9.20
C GLU A 91 5.67 14.49 9.46
N THR A 92 5.02 13.44 9.99
CA THR A 92 5.69 12.15 10.19
C THR A 92 6.12 11.56 8.84
N GLY A 93 7.42 11.37 8.66
CA GLY A 93 7.99 10.73 7.47
C GLY A 93 7.66 9.24 7.37
N GLY A 94 7.07 8.64 8.40
CA GLY A 94 6.72 7.22 8.43
C GLY A 94 7.94 6.32 8.59
N ILE A 95 7.94 5.21 7.86
CA ILE A 95 8.91 4.13 7.92
C ILE A 95 9.49 3.93 6.52
N LEU A 96 10.80 3.92 6.39
CA LEU A 96 11.50 3.59 5.15
C LEU A 96 11.83 2.09 5.14
N CYS A 97 11.29 1.39 4.15
CA CYS A 97 11.57 -0.01 3.88
C CYS A 97 12.58 -0.10 2.72
N ARG A 98 13.73 -0.76 2.91
CA ARG A 98 14.84 -0.74 1.94
C ARG A 98 15.15 -2.09 1.31
N ALA A 99 15.52 -2.06 0.04
CA ALA A 99 16.02 -3.19 -0.75
C ALA A 99 17.21 -2.73 -1.62
N GLY A 100 18.41 -2.65 -1.03
CA GLY A 100 19.54 -1.99 -1.70
C GLY A 100 19.29 -0.48 -1.78
N GLU A 101 19.35 0.07 -3.00
CA GLU A 101 19.05 1.49 -3.28
C GLU A 101 17.55 1.77 -3.42
N ASP A 102 16.71 0.74 -3.51
CA ASP A 102 15.27 0.89 -3.62
C ASP A 102 14.64 1.12 -2.24
N GLU A 103 13.73 2.09 -2.16
CA GLU A 103 13.02 2.44 -0.93
C GLU A 103 11.49 2.45 -1.15
N LEU A 104 10.74 2.00 -0.14
CA LEU A 104 9.30 2.15 -0.06
C LEU A 104 8.90 2.77 1.27
N ARG A 105 8.21 3.91 1.21
CA ARG A 105 7.69 4.59 2.40
C ARG A 105 6.37 3.99 2.85
N CYS A 106 6.28 3.75 4.14
CA CYS A 106 5.13 3.12 4.76
C CYS A 106 4.73 3.82 6.07
N TRP A 107 3.47 3.68 6.46
CA TRP A 107 2.95 4.14 7.75
C TRP A 107 2.15 3.02 8.40
N ALA A 108 2.44 2.78 9.67
CA ALA A 108 1.63 1.95 10.53
C ALA A 108 1.11 2.81 11.67
N TRP A 109 -0.20 2.80 11.88
CA TRP A 109 -0.84 3.49 12.98
C TRP A 109 -1.36 2.50 14.02
N ALA A 110 -1.82 3.03 15.16
CA ALA A 110 -2.45 2.19 16.18
C ALA A 110 -3.65 1.43 15.61
N TYR A 111 -3.94 0.29 16.22
CA TYR A 111 -4.99 -0.60 15.74
C TYR A 111 -6.33 0.12 15.67
N ASN A 112 -7.04 -0.05 14.55
CA ASN A 112 -8.42 0.41 14.35
C ASN A 112 -8.63 1.93 14.47
N ILE A 113 -7.57 2.74 14.41
CA ILE A 113 -7.76 4.20 14.26
C ILE A 113 -8.38 4.48 12.89
N ASP A 114 -9.20 5.52 12.80
CA ASP A 114 -9.73 5.97 11.53
C ASP A 114 -8.62 6.66 10.71
N LEU A 115 -8.33 6.13 9.51
CA LEU A 115 -7.30 6.69 8.62
C LEU A 115 -7.75 7.98 7.92
N ASP A 116 -9.04 8.29 7.96
CA ASP A 116 -9.68 9.46 7.36
C ASP A 116 -10.19 10.47 8.42
N ALA A 117 -9.96 10.21 9.71
CA ALA A 117 -10.20 11.18 10.78
C ALA A 117 -8.87 11.74 11.37
N PRO A 118 -8.89 12.97 11.90
CA PRO A 118 -7.73 13.53 12.60
C PRO A 118 -7.35 12.68 13.81
N VAL A 119 -6.05 12.45 14.00
CA VAL A 119 -5.54 11.62 15.10
C VAL A 119 -5.66 12.33 16.46
N GLU A 120 -5.56 13.66 16.45
CA GLU A 120 -5.73 14.49 17.65
C GLU A 120 -7.02 15.29 17.58
N GLN A 121 -7.78 15.30 18.68
CA GLN A 121 -8.99 16.10 18.79
C GLN A 121 -8.68 17.60 18.67
N GLY A 122 -9.48 18.31 17.88
CA GLY A 122 -9.28 19.74 17.60
C GLY A 122 -8.42 20.04 16.38
N LEU A 123 -7.75 19.03 15.80
CA LEU A 123 -7.13 19.17 14.49
C LEU A 123 -8.16 19.04 13.36
N THR A 124 -7.96 19.80 12.29
CA THR A 124 -8.84 19.76 11.12
C THR A 124 -8.64 18.47 10.31
N SER A 125 -9.61 18.13 9.46
CA SER A 125 -9.58 16.98 8.51
C SER A 125 -8.38 16.93 7.56
N ARG A 126 -7.51 17.95 7.53
CA ARG A 126 -6.24 17.88 6.79
C ARG A 126 -5.16 17.08 7.52
N TYR A 127 -5.29 16.80 8.82
CA TYR A 127 -4.32 16.04 9.62
C TYR A 127 -4.74 14.59 9.85
N THR A 128 -5.34 13.96 8.83
CA THR A 128 -5.65 12.53 8.86
C THR A 128 -4.42 11.72 8.46
N PRO A 129 -4.28 10.47 8.93
CA PRO A 129 -3.24 9.55 8.49
C PRO A 129 -3.09 9.47 6.96
N GLN A 130 -4.22 9.38 6.24
CA GLN A 130 -4.26 9.36 4.78
C GLN A 130 -3.64 10.63 4.18
N ARG A 131 -4.04 11.81 4.65
CA ARG A 131 -3.59 13.10 4.07
C ARG A 131 -2.14 13.40 4.38
N ILE A 132 -1.66 12.98 5.55
CA ILE A 132 -0.23 13.05 5.90
C ILE A 132 0.58 12.20 4.92
N ALA A 133 0.19 10.92 4.73
CA ALA A 133 0.91 10.03 3.83
C ALA A 133 0.95 10.56 2.38
N GLU A 134 -0.19 11.03 1.85
CA GLU A 134 -0.26 11.63 0.51
C GLU A 134 0.68 12.83 0.33
N ARG A 135 0.68 13.77 1.28
CA ARG A 135 1.54 14.96 1.23
C ARG A 135 3.00 14.61 1.30
N VAL A 136 3.38 13.69 2.19
CA VAL A 136 4.76 13.26 2.32
C VAL A 136 5.23 12.56 1.03
N LEU A 137 4.43 11.67 0.45
CA LEU A 137 4.76 11.04 -0.84
C LEU A 137 4.96 12.09 -1.95
N LEU A 138 4.06 13.08 -2.02
CA LEU A 138 4.16 14.17 -3.00
C LEU A 138 5.44 15.00 -2.81
N GLU A 139 5.75 15.41 -1.58
CA GLU A 139 6.94 16.21 -1.24
C GLU A 139 8.24 15.43 -1.55
N LYS A 140 8.25 14.12 -1.26
CA LYS A 140 9.38 13.23 -1.53
C LYS A 140 9.45 12.74 -2.98
N LYS A 141 8.47 13.08 -3.82
CA LYS A 141 8.33 12.61 -5.21
C LYS A 141 8.30 11.08 -5.33
N GLU A 142 7.72 10.43 -4.34
CA GLU A 142 7.56 8.98 -4.28
C GLU A 142 6.22 8.59 -4.90
N ALA A 143 6.23 7.75 -5.92
CA ALA A 143 5.04 7.40 -6.68
C ALA A 143 4.05 6.51 -5.90
N VAL A 144 4.52 5.81 -4.86
CA VAL A 144 3.72 4.87 -4.10
C VAL A 144 4.16 4.77 -2.64
N GLY A 145 3.20 4.53 -1.76
CA GLY A 145 3.44 4.19 -0.35
C GLY A 145 2.37 3.27 0.22
N LEU A 146 2.62 2.73 1.42
CA LEU A 146 1.66 1.87 2.13
C LEU A 146 1.19 2.51 3.44
N LEU A 147 -0.09 2.42 3.73
CA LEU A 147 -0.69 2.91 4.97
C LEU A 147 -1.58 1.83 5.60
N THR A 148 -1.44 1.60 6.91
CA THR A 148 -2.28 0.62 7.61
C THR A 148 -2.53 1.00 9.07
N ASN A 149 -3.72 0.67 9.56
CA ASN A 149 -4.13 0.70 10.97
C ASN A 149 -4.33 -0.73 11.52
N GLY A 150 -3.87 -1.78 10.82
CA GLY A 150 -4.08 -3.17 11.24
C GLY A 150 -5.50 -3.73 11.04
N VAL A 151 -6.43 -2.92 10.51
CA VAL A 151 -7.77 -3.35 10.05
C VAL A 151 -7.84 -3.28 8.53
N GLU A 152 -7.30 -2.22 7.93
CA GLU A 152 -7.17 -2.04 6.49
C GLU A 152 -5.72 -1.77 6.09
N LEU A 153 -5.40 -2.09 4.83
CA LEU A 153 -4.19 -1.66 4.15
C LEU A 153 -4.60 -0.81 2.95
N ARG A 154 -3.94 0.33 2.77
CA ARG A 154 -4.04 1.17 1.58
C ARG A 154 -2.68 1.25 0.91
N LEU A 155 -2.63 0.91 -0.37
CA LEU A 155 -1.56 1.32 -1.27
C LEU A 155 -1.96 2.67 -1.86
N ILE A 156 -1.16 3.70 -1.57
CA ILE A 156 -1.40 5.08 -2.03
C ILE A 156 -0.56 5.28 -3.27
N ILE A 157 -1.18 5.73 -4.37
CA ILE A 157 -0.51 6.14 -5.60
C ILE A 157 -0.50 7.66 -5.63
N SER A 158 0.70 8.24 -5.66
CA SER A 158 0.93 9.68 -5.72
C SER A 158 1.41 10.07 -7.11
N GLU A 159 0.65 10.94 -7.78
CA GLU A 159 1.02 11.52 -9.06
C GLU A 159 1.07 13.03 -8.94
N ALA A 160 2.14 13.63 -9.47
CA ALA A 160 2.23 15.09 -9.54
C ALA A 160 1.03 15.64 -10.36
N ALA A 161 0.40 16.71 -9.84
CA ALA A 161 -0.75 17.39 -10.44
C ALA A 161 -2.09 16.63 -10.46
N ARG A 162 -2.22 15.50 -9.74
CA ARG A 162 -3.50 14.78 -9.56
C ARG A 162 -3.80 14.53 -8.09
N ALA A 163 -5.08 14.30 -7.80
CA ALA A 163 -5.47 13.75 -6.51
C ALA A 163 -4.86 12.34 -6.38
N ALA A 164 -4.38 12.00 -5.18
CA ALA A 164 -3.87 10.67 -4.92
C ALA A 164 -4.95 9.60 -5.14
N SER A 165 -4.51 8.43 -5.58
CA SER A 165 -5.35 7.25 -5.72
C SER A 165 -5.04 6.26 -4.60
N THR A 166 -6.01 5.40 -4.27
CA THR A 166 -5.79 4.33 -3.29
C THR A 166 -6.27 2.99 -3.80
N ILE A 167 -5.53 1.94 -3.47
CA ILE A 167 -6.00 0.56 -3.52
C ILE A 167 -6.10 0.07 -2.08
N ALA A 168 -7.33 -0.05 -1.58
CA ALA A 168 -7.60 -0.47 -0.22
C ALA A 168 -7.97 -1.96 -0.16
N ILE A 169 -7.58 -2.62 0.94
CA ILE A 169 -7.99 -3.98 1.25
C ILE A 169 -8.26 -4.14 2.74
N SER A 170 -9.35 -4.82 3.06
CA SER A 170 -9.65 -5.27 4.41
C SER A 170 -8.71 -6.41 4.82
N LEU A 171 -8.05 -6.25 5.97
CA LEU A 171 -7.22 -7.31 6.55
C LEU A 171 -8.07 -8.43 7.14
N SER A 172 -9.34 -8.21 7.49
CA SER A 172 -10.25 -9.31 7.85
C SER A 172 -10.53 -10.19 6.65
N ASP A 173 -10.72 -9.59 5.48
CA ASP A 173 -11.02 -10.33 4.25
C ASP A 173 -9.80 -11.14 3.81
N LEU A 174 -8.60 -10.56 3.89
CA LEU A 174 -7.36 -11.29 3.66
C LEU A 174 -7.17 -12.51 4.58
N LYS A 175 -7.66 -12.46 5.84
CA LYS A 175 -7.58 -13.59 6.77
C LYS A 175 -8.44 -14.78 6.37
N THR A 176 -9.46 -14.57 5.52
CA THR A 176 -10.37 -15.65 5.06
C THR A 176 -9.71 -16.58 4.05
N TYR A 177 -8.68 -16.13 3.35
CA TYR A 177 -7.98 -16.92 2.34
C TYR A 177 -7.13 -18.04 2.96
N ALA A 178 -7.10 -19.19 2.29
CA ALA A 178 -6.35 -20.34 2.75
C ALA A 178 -4.82 -20.07 2.73
N PRO A 179 -4.04 -20.49 3.73
CA PRO A 179 -2.59 -20.28 3.76
C PRO A 179 -1.80 -20.92 2.61
N LYS A 180 -2.39 -21.92 1.93
CA LYS A 180 -1.79 -22.60 0.77
C LYS A 180 -2.15 -21.95 -0.56
N ASP A 181 -3.08 -21.00 -0.55
CA ASP A 181 -3.64 -20.42 -1.76
C ASP A 181 -3.57 -18.87 -1.70
N PRO A 182 -2.48 -18.26 -2.22
CA PRO A 182 -2.34 -16.82 -2.17
C PRO A 182 -3.41 -16.11 -3.00
N PRO A 183 -4.12 -15.11 -2.45
CA PRO A 183 -5.09 -14.34 -3.22
C PRO A 183 -4.41 -13.51 -4.30
N ASP A 184 -5.14 -13.25 -5.39
CA ASP A 184 -4.65 -12.38 -6.46
C ASP A 184 -4.44 -10.93 -5.98
N ALA A 185 -5.21 -10.47 -4.99
CA ALA A 185 -4.98 -9.21 -4.31
C ALA A 185 -3.60 -9.11 -3.67
N PHE A 186 -3.13 -10.18 -2.99
CA PHE A 186 -1.78 -10.21 -2.44
C PHE A 186 -0.73 -10.13 -3.54
N ARG A 187 -0.91 -10.89 -4.63
CA ARG A 187 -0.01 -10.85 -5.79
C ARG A 187 0.02 -9.48 -6.46
N LEU A 188 -1.12 -8.80 -6.55
CA LEU A 188 -1.22 -7.44 -7.09
C LEU A 188 -0.44 -6.44 -6.22
N LEU A 189 -0.60 -6.51 -4.89
CA LEU A 189 0.15 -5.66 -3.97
C LEU A 189 1.66 -5.87 -4.12
N LEU A 190 2.14 -7.13 -4.23
CA LEU A 190 3.55 -7.40 -4.52
C LEU A 190 3.99 -6.83 -5.87
N ALA A 191 3.16 -6.97 -6.90
CA ALA A 191 3.46 -6.49 -8.25
C ALA A 191 3.56 -4.96 -8.34
N LEU A 192 2.83 -4.22 -7.51
CA LEU A 192 2.81 -2.75 -7.52
C LEU A 192 3.81 -2.11 -6.54
N ALA A 193 4.10 -2.77 -5.41
CA ALA A 193 4.91 -2.20 -4.34
C ALA A 193 6.29 -2.86 -4.16
N SER A 194 6.61 -3.95 -4.88
CA SER A 194 8.00 -4.45 -4.95
C SER A 194 8.89 -3.47 -5.71
N PRO A 195 10.22 -3.49 -5.52
CA PRO A 195 11.14 -2.59 -6.24
C PRO A 195 10.93 -2.54 -7.75
N ALA A 196 10.84 -3.71 -8.40
CA ALA A 196 10.56 -3.81 -9.84
C ALA A 196 9.17 -3.29 -10.22
N GLY A 197 8.19 -3.45 -9.32
CA GLY A 197 6.84 -2.89 -9.46
C GLY A 197 6.83 -1.37 -9.42
N VAL A 198 7.48 -0.79 -8.42
CA VAL A 198 7.61 0.67 -8.25
C VAL A 198 8.31 1.28 -9.46
N ALA A 199 9.41 0.68 -9.92
CA ALA A 199 10.11 1.14 -11.12
C ALA A 199 9.24 1.10 -12.39
N LYS A 200 8.31 0.14 -12.48
CA LYS A 200 7.40 -0.01 -13.62
C LYS A 200 6.17 0.89 -13.54
N LEU A 201 5.76 1.30 -12.34
CA LEU A 201 4.52 2.00 -12.07
C LEU A 201 4.29 3.24 -12.96
N PRO A 202 5.27 4.14 -13.19
CA PRO A 202 5.06 5.30 -14.06
C PRO A 202 4.59 4.94 -15.47
N GLY A 203 5.11 3.86 -16.05
CA GLY A 203 4.67 3.38 -17.37
C GLY A 203 3.25 2.84 -17.35
N ILE A 204 2.85 2.17 -16.27
CA ILE A 204 1.48 1.64 -16.08
C ILE A 204 0.49 2.79 -15.95
N LEU A 205 0.81 3.82 -15.17
CA LEU A 205 -0.06 4.98 -14.96
C LEU A 205 -0.21 5.79 -16.25
N ASN A 206 0.86 5.93 -17.04
CA ASN A 206 0.79 6.59 -18.33
C ASN A 206 -0.09 5.82 -19.34
N ASP A 207 0.02 4.49 -19.40
CA ASP A 207 -0.86 3.66 -20.25
C ASP A 207 -2.33 3.75 -19.82
N ALA A 208 -2.58 3.72 -18.51
CA ALA A 208 -3.93 3.89 -17.95
C ALA A 208 -4.55 5.23 -18.38
N ARG A 209 -3.77 6.31 -18.31
CA ARG A 209 -4.20 7.64 -18.75
C ARG A 209 -4.55 7.70 -20.23
N LEU A 210 -3.69 7.18 -21.11
CA LEU A 210 -3.93 7.20 -22.57
C LEU A 210 -5.22 6.48 -22.94
N LYS A 211 -5.57 5.43 -22.20
CA LYS A 211 -6.80 4.67 -22.40
C LYS A 211 -8.04 5.37 -21.86
N GLN A 212 -7.92 6.21 -20.82
CA GLN A 212 -9.03 7.08 -20.38
C GLN A 212 -9.38 8.13 -21.43
N GLU A 213 -8.36 8.74 -22.04
CA GLU A 213 -8.56 9.80 -23.04
C GLU A 213 -9.13 9.27 -24.37
N SER A 214 -9.02 7.95 -24.59
CA SER A 214 -9.49 7.28 -25.80
C SER A 214 -10.84 6.56 -25.64
N SER A 215 -11.43 6.56 -24.44
CA SER A 215 -12.74 5.93 -24.13
C SER A 215 -13.83 6.99 -23.98
#